data_AF-A0A397FLE1-F1
#
_entry.id   AF-A0A397FLE1-F1
#
_cell.length_a   1.000
_cell.length_b   1.000
_cell.length_c   1.000
_cell.angle_alpha   90.00
_cell.angle_beta   90.00
_cell.angle_gamma   90.00
#
_symmetry.space_group_name_H-M   'P 1'
#
loop_
_entity.id
_entity.type
_entity.pdbx_description
1 polymer ?
#
loop_
_entity_poly.entity_id
_entity_poly.type
_entity_poly.pdbx_seq_one_letter_code
_entity_poly.pdbx_strand_id
1 'polypeptide(L)'
;MNNLVDIVFIYDTRVDICFLLTGKSIRELTIKGPIERNGEINGTWFQVNHLTNHWVSFRKDRYRLNTWEAFYKCVRDGQITFYRRLLRVDSLNSLLTFSFTEKDEWIKDPISGKWRSKF
;
A
#
# COMPACT_ATOMS: atom_id res chain seq x y z
N MET A 1 4.31 -19.50 -5.03
CA MET A 1 4.42 -18.27 -4.20
C MET A 1 4.77 -17.14 -5.14
N ASN A 2 3.98 -16.06 -5.17
CA ASN A 2 4.20 -14.95 -6.08
C ASN A 2 5.28 -14.02 -5.53
N ASN A 3 6.22 -13.59 -6.38
CA ASN A 3 7.15 -12.53 -6.00
C ASN A 3 6.36 -11.23 -5.82
N LEU A 4 6.85 -10.34 -4.96
CA LEU A 4 6.23 -9.02 -4.72
C LEU A 4 6.06 -8.22 -6.03
N VAL A 5 6.97 -8.45 -6.97
CA VAL A 5 7.00 -7.89 -8.33
C VAL A 5 5.83 -8.38 -9.20
N ASP A 6 5.26 -9.55 -8.88
CA ASP A 6 4.14 -10.17 -9.60
C ASP A 6 2.76 -9.70 -9.10
N ILE A 7 2.74 -8.83 -8.09
CA ILE A 7 1.52 -8.29 -7.48
C ILE A 7 1.32 -6.87 -7.99
N VAL A 8 0.24 -6.67 -8.75
CA VAL A 8 -0.19 -5.35 -9.20
C VAL A 8 -1.43 -4.94 -8.41
N PHE A 9 -1.37 -3.76 -7.81
CA PHE A 9 -2.48 -3.11 -7.14
C PHE A 9 -3.15 -2.14 -8.10
N ILE A 10 -4.48 -2.16 -8.12
CA ILE A 10 -5.31 -1.25 -8.90
C ILE A 10 -6.25 -0.57 -7.90
N TYR A 11 -6.02 0.70 -7.60
CA TYR A 11 -6.76 1.46 -6.61
C TYR A 11 -7.56 2.59 -7.26
N ASP A 12 -8.89 2.61 -7.07
CA ASP A 12 -9.74 3.74 -7.47
C ASP A 12 -9.88 4.73 -6.31
N THR A 13 -9.22 5.87 -6.47
CA THR A 13 -9.17 6.96 -5.48
C THR A 13 -10.51 7.67 -5.23
N ARG A 14 -11.54 7.45 -6.07
CA ARG A 14 -12.86 8.10 -5.91
C ARG A 14 -13.78 7.35 -4.97
N VAL A 15 -13.74 6.02 -5.07
CA VAL A 15 -14.67 5.11 -4.38
C VAL A 15 -13.97 4.26 -3.33
N ASP A 16 -12.65 4.38 -3.22
CA ASP A 16 -11.84 3.69 -2.22
C ASP A 16 -11.95 2.16 -2.34
N ILE A 17 -11.82 1.68 -3.59
CA ILE A 17 -11.82 0.25 -3.93
C ILE A 17 -10.43 -0.13 -4.43
N CYS A 18 -9.96 -1.30 -4.00
CA CYS A 18 -8.66 -1.83 -4.41
C CYS A 18 -8.80 -3.24 -4.99
N PHE A 19 -8.24 -3.47 -6.17
CA PHE A 19 -8.08 -4.79 -6.76
C PHE A 19 -6.63 -5.23 -6.72
N LEU A 20 -6.45 -6.54 -6.60
CA LEU A 20 -5.19 -7.24 -6.70
C LEU A 20 -5.18 -8.05 -7.99
N LEU A 21 -4.21 -7.79 -8.86
CA LEU A 21 -3.91 -8.58 -10.04
C LEU A 21 -2.66 -9.42 -9.77
N THR A 22 -2.81 -10.74 -9.85
CA THR A 22 -1.72 -11.71 -9.69
C THR A 22 -1.72 -12.68 -10.87
N GLY A 23 -0.69 -12.59 -11.71
CA GLY A 23 -0.66 -13.33 -12.97
C GLY A 23 -1.86 -12.99 -13.86
N LYS A 24 -2.80 -13.93 -14.02
CA LYS A 24 -4.04 -13.74 -14.81
C LYS A 24 -5.31 -13.58 -13.95
N SER A 25 -5.18 -13.58 -12.63
CA SER A 25 -6.33 -13.48 -11.70
C SER A 25 -6.47 -12.07 -11.18
N ILE A 26 -7.68 -11.50 -11.24
CA ILE A 26 -8.03 -10.25 -10.58
C ILE A 26 -9.01 -10.53 -9.43
N ARG A 27 -8.81 -9.88 -8.29
CA ARG A 27 -9.70 -10.02 -7.13
C ARG A 27 -9.79 -8.69 -6.38
N GLU A 28 -11.00 -8.31 -5.99
CA GLU A 28 -11.23 -7.17 -5.11
C GLU A 28 -10.74 -7.47 -3.68
N LEU A 29 -10.11 -6.49 -3.04
CA LEU A 29 -9.63 -6.60 -1.67
C LEU A 29 -10.71 -6.17 -0.69
N THR A 30 -10.86 -6.95 0.39
CA THR A 30 -11.78 -6.61 1.47
C THR A 30 -11.26 -5.42 2.27
N ILE A 31 -12.13 -4.45 2.51
CA ILE A 31 -11.85 -3.32 3.41
C ILE A 31 -11.72 -3.86 4.85
N LYS A 32 -10.60 -3.54 5.50
CA LYS A 32 -10.32 -3.90 6.90
C LYS A 32 -10.76 -2.77 7.85
N GLY A 33 -10.78 -1.53 7.36
CA GLY A 33 -11.26 -0.37 8.12
C GLY A 33 -10.49 0.91 7.77
N PRO A 34 -10.89 2.04 8.35
CA PRO A 34 -10.23 3.32 8.14
C PRO A 34 -8.83 3.34 8.77
N ILE A 35 -7.97 4.21 8.24
CA ILE A 35 -6.75 4.65 8.91
C ILE A 35 -7.11 5.89 9.70
N GLU A 36 -6.94 5.85 11.02
CA GLU A 36 -7.19 7.00 11.89
C GLU A 36 -5.87 7.58 12.39
N ARG A 37 -5.76 8.91 12.39
CA ARG A 37 -4.66 9.62 13.05
C ARG A 37 -5.21 10.90 13.68
N ASN A 38 -4.97 11.08 14.97
CA ASN A 38 -5.43 12.24 15.74
C ASN A 38 -6.95 12.48 15.64
N GLY A 39 -7.75 11.41 15.56
CA GLY A 39 -9.21 11.50 15.42
C GLY A 39 -9.73 11.78 14.02
N GLU A 40 -8.86 11.87 13.01
CA GLU A 40 -9.24 12.03 11.61
C GLU A 40 -9.04 10.73 10.83
N ILE A 41 -10.05 10.33 10.05
CA ILE A 41 -9.91 9.29 9.03
C ILE A 41 -9.05 9.87 7.91
N ASN A 42 -7.91 9.23 7.64
CA ASN A 42 -6.94 9.72 6.67
C ASN A 42 -6.55 8.68 5.61
N GLY A 43 -7.31 7.59 5.47
CA GLY A 43 -7.11 6.57 4.44
C GLY A 43 -7.84 5.28 4.79
N THR A 44 -7.54 4.21 4.07
CA THR A 44 -8.20 2.90 4.24
C THR A 44 -7.22 1.75 4.18
N TRP A 45 -7.43 0.76 5.05
CA TRP A 45 -6.74 -0.52 5.05
C TRP A 45 -7.52 -1.57 4.26
N PHE A 46 -6.80 -2.33 3.44
CA PHE A 46 -7.31 -3.44 2.66
C PHE A 46 -6.57 -4.73 3.02
N GLN A 47 -7.31 -5.83 3.13
CA GLN A 47 -6.77 -7.15 3.39
C GLN A 47 -6.29 -7.79 2.08
N VAL A 48 -4.97 -7.95 1.91
CA VAL A 48 -4.40 -8.59 0.72
C VAL A 48 -4.53 -10.11 0.81
N ASN A 49 -4.21 -10.70 1.97
CA ASN A 49 -4.36 -12.14 2.21
C ASN A 49 -4.69 -12.38 3.69
N HIS A 50 -5.81 -13.03 3.96
CA HIS A 50 -6.33 -13.31 5.30
C HIS A 50 -5.52 -14.36 6.07
N LEU A 51 -4.86 -15.28 5.38
CA LEU A 51 -4.04 -16.32 5.99
C LEU A 51 -2.66 -15.81 6.38
N THR A 52 -2.09 -14.90 5.57
CA THR A 52 -0.71 -14.42 5.78
C THR A 52 -0.64 -13.05 6.45
N ASN A 53 -1.77 -12.45 6.84
CA ASN A 53 -1.81 -11.12 7.49
C ASN A 53 -1.13 -10.00 6.68
N HIS A 54 -1.25 -10.06 5.35
CA HIS A 54 -0.78 -9.00 4.46
C HIS A 54 -1.83 -7.90 4.33
N TRP A 55 -1.40 -6.64 4.45
CA TRP A 55 -2.29 -5.48 4.36
C TRP A 55 -1.68 -4.39 3.52
N VAL A 56 -2.50 -3.74 2.72
CA VAL A 56 -2.14 -2.51 2.01
C VAL A 56 -3.04 -1.38 2.48
N SER A 57 -2.53 -0.17 2.52
CA SER A 57 -3.33 1.02 2.73
C SER A 57 -3.01 2.11 1.76
N PHE A 58 -4.00 2.99 1.58
CA PHE A 58 -3.94 4.14 0.71
C PHE A 58 -4.38 5.36 1.49
N ARG A 59 -3.61 6.45 1.37
CA ARG A 59 -3.99 7.76 1.90
C ARG A 59 -3.58 8.88 0.98
N LYS A 60 -4.34 9.96 0.98
CA LYS A 60 -3.94 11.19 0.29
C LYS A 60 -2.76 11.83 1.03
N ASP A 61 -1.73 12.21 0.30
CA ASP A 61 -0.58 12.92 0.85
C ASP A 61 -1.01 14.33 1.28
N ARG A 62 -0.64 14.73 2.50
CA ARG A 62 -1.04 16.02 3.08
C ARG A 62 -0.25 17.20 2.53
N TYR A 63 0.94 16.97 1.98
CA TYR A 63 1.88 18.01 1.56
C TYR A 63 1.97 18.13 0.03
N ARG A 64 1.62 17.07 -0.70
CA ARG A 64 1.69 17.01 -2.16
C ARG A 64 0.29 16.85 -2.74
N LEU A 65 -0.18 17.89 -3.42
CA LEU A 65 -1.43 17.84 -4.19
C LEU A 65 -1.41 16.66 -5.17
N ASN A 66 -2.57 16.02 -5.33
CA ASN A 66 -2.78 14.88 -6.24
C ASN A 66 -1.79 13.71 -6.04
N THR A 67 -1.24 13.55 -4.85
CA THR A 67 -0.37 12.43 -4.51
C THR A 67 -1.08 11.54 -3.49
N TRP A 68 -1.01 10.25 -3.71
CA TRP A 68 -1.44 9.23 -2.77
C TRP A 68 -0.21 8.46 -2.27
N GLU A 69 -0.21 8.14 -0.99
CA GLU A 69 0.74 7.22 -0.41
C GLU A 69 0.11 5.84 -0.32
N ALA A 70 0.79 4.86 -0.89
CA ALA A 70 0.50 3.46 -0.70
C ALA A 70 1.49 2.88 0.31
N PHE A 71 0.99 2.20 1.33
CA PHE A 71 1.80 1.51 2.33
C PHE A 71 1.42 0.03 2.36
N TYR A 72 2.40 -0.86 2.29
CA TYR A 72 2.17 -2.29 2.27
C TYR A 72 2.97 -3.00 3.36
N LYS A 73 2.28 -3.79 4.17
CA LYS A 73 2.86 -4.70 5.15
C LYS A 73 2.81 -6.11 4.57
N CYS A 74 3.98 -6.68 4.33
CA CYS A 74 4.18 -8.06 3.91
C CYS A 74 4.69 -8.89 5.09
N VAL A 75 4.23 -10.13 5.23
CA VAL A 75 4.71 -11.08 6.24
C VAL A 75 5.17 -12.35 5.55
N ARG A 76 6.49 -12.57 5.46
CA ARG A 76 7.07 -13.72 4.77
C ARG A 76 8.01 -14.44 5.72
N ASP A 77 7.82 -15.75 5.87
CA ASP A 77 8.67 -16.61 6.70
C ASP A 77 8.84 -16.09 8.14
N GLY A 78 7.76 -15.53 8.70
CA GLY A 78 7.75 -14.94 10.05
C GLY A 78 8.38 -13.55 10.16
N GLN A 79 8.98 -13.03 9.09
CA GLN A 79 9.53 -11.67 9.03
C GLN A 79 8.51 -10.69 8.45
N ILE A 80 8.47 -9.49 9.03
CA ILE A 80 7.61 -8.40 8.54
C ILE A 80 8.46 -7.44 7.74
N THR A 81 8.05 -7.18 6.50
CA THR A 81 8.67 -6.18 5.62
C THR A 81 7.63 -5.12 5.27
N PHE A 82 8.06 -3.86 5.28
CA PHE A 82 7.20 -2.73 4.99
C PHE A 82 7.64 -2.07 3.69
N TYR A 83 6.66 -1.64 2.90
CA TYR A 83 6.89 -0.90 1.67
C TYR A 83 6.09 0.38 1.68
N ARG A 84 6.62 1.45 1.11
CA ARG A 84 5.94 2.73 0.96
C ARG A 84 6.28 3.35 -0.38
N ARG A 85 5.24 3.73 -1.12
CA ARG A 85 5.35 4.38 -2.42
C ARG A 85 4.47 5.61 -2.49
N LEU A 86 4.97 6.68 -3.12
CA LEU A 86 4.19 7.86 -3.46
C LEU A 86 3.75 7.76 -4.92
N LEU A 87 2.44 7.88 -5.15
CA LEU A 87 1.77 7.70 -6.42
C LEU A 87 1.14 9.01 -6.82
N ARG A 88 1.53 9.56 -7.97
CA ARG A 88 0.92 10.78 -8.51
C ARG A 88 -0.30 10.38 -9.34
N VAL A 89 -1.37 11.11 -9.11
CA VAL A 89 -2.63 11.02 -9.85
C VAL A 89 -2.62 12.19 -10.83
N ASP A 90 -2.68 11.89 -12.11
CA ASP A 90 -2.94 12.93 -13.10
C ASP A 90 -4.41 13.34 -13.00
N SER A 91 -4.70 14.63 -13.20
CA SER A 91 -6.04 15.21 -13.00
C SER A 91 -7.20 14.49 -13.73
N LEU A 92 -6.89 13.65 -14.71
CA LEU A 92 -7.84 12.89 -15.53
C LEU A 92 -8.01 11.42 -15.11
N ASN A 93 -7.10 10.87 -14.28
CA ASN A 93 -7.06 9.45 -14.00
C ASN A 93 -7.09 9.17 -12.50
N SER A 94 -8.25 8.80 -11.99
CA SER A 94 -8.44 8.41 -10.59
C SER A 94 -7.98 6.99 -10.26
N LEU A 95 -7.56 6.22 -11.27
CA LEU A 95 -7.15 4.83 -11.12
C LEU A 95 -5.63 4.75 -11.03
N LEU A 96 -5.13 4.26 -9.90
CA LEU A 96 -3.71 4.02 -9.65
C LEU A 96 -3.38 2.55 -9.89
N THR A 97 -2.59 2.25 -10.92
CA THR A 97 -2.10 0.90 -11.22
C THR A 97 -0.59 0.83 -11.00
N PHE A 98 -0.14 0.01 -10.05
CA PHE A 98 1.27 -0.04 -9.66
C PHE A 98 1.62 -1.37 -8.96
N SER A 99 2.92 -1.65 -8.83
CA SER A 99 3.47 -2.73 -8.00
C SER A 99 4.47 -2.16 -7.01
N PHE A 100 4.74 -2.91 -5.93
CA PHE A 100 5.87 -2.61 -5.05
C PHE A 100 7.13 -3.32 -5.56
N THR A 101 8.27 -2.72 -5.29
CA THR A 101 9.60 -3.25 -5.57
C THR A 101 10.47 -3.15 -4.34
N GLU A 102 11.65 -3.76 -4.35
CA GLU A 102 12.61 -3.65 -3.25
C GLU A 102 13.00 -2.19 -2.96
N LYS A 103 13.03 -1.33 -3.98
CA LYS A 103 13.31 0.11 -3.81
C LYS A 103 12.28 0.83 -2.96
N ASP A 104 11.08 0.28 -2.85
CA ASP A 104 10.00 0.81 -2.03
C ASP A 104 10.08 0.31 -0.57
N GLU A 105 11.07 -0.51 -0.20
CA GLU A 105 11.20 -1.09 1.14
C GLU A 105 11.61 -0.04 2.19
N TRP A 106 10.95 -0.09 3.33
CA TRP A 106 11.15 0.81 4.46
C TRP A 106 11.58 0.04 5.69
N ILE A 107 12.59 0.57 6.38
CA ILE A 107 13.14 0.00 7.61
C ILE A 107 13.01 1.00 8.74
N LYS A 108 12.81 0.49 9.95
CA LYS A 108 12.92 1.28 11.17
C LYS A 108 14.39 1.32 11.58
N ASP A 109 14.97 2.50 11.59
CA ASP A 109 16.33 2.71 12.04
C ASP A 109 16.47 2.25 13.51
N PRO A 110 17.41 1.35 13.83
CA PRO A 110 17.50 0.74 15.15
C PRO A 110 18.02 1.72 16.22
N ILE A 111 18.71 2.80 15.82
CA ILE A 111 19.33 3.76 16.74
C ILE A 111 18.34 4.89 17.05
N SER A 112 17.80 5.51 16.00
CA SER A 112 16.90 6.67 16.11
C SER A 112 15.43 6.28 16.26
N GLY A 113 15.07 5.02 15.98
CA GLY A 113 13.70 4.56 15.94
C GLY A 113 12.86 5.14 14.78
N LYS A 114 13.48 5.94 13.90
CA LYS A 114 12.79 6.60 12.79
C LYS A 114 12.66 5.67 11.59
N TRP A 115 11.56 5.81 10.85
CA TRP A 115 11.35 5.09 9.60
C TRP A 115 12.11 5.79 8.47
N ARG A 116 12.78 5.00 7.61
CA ARG A 116 13.47 5.48 6.40
C ARG A 116 13.34 4.50 5.25
N SER A 117 13.53 5.01 4.03
CA SER A 117 13.82 4.17 2.87
C SER A 117 15.04 3.29 3.16
N LYS A 118 15.00 2.03 2.75
CA LYS A 118 16.14 1.12 2.86
C LYS A 118 17.30 1.53 1.93
N PHE A 119 16.97 2.16 0.80
CA PHE A 119 17.90 2.60 -0.24
C PHE A 119 17.92 4.13 -0.38
#